data_AF-A0A945JQY0-F1
#
_entry.id   AF-A0A945JQY0-F1
#
_cell.length_a   1.000
_cell.length_b   1.000
_cell.length_c   1.000
_cell.angle_alpha   90.00
_cell.angle_beta   90.00
_cell.angle_gamma   90.00
#
_symmetry.space_group_name_H-M   'P 1'
#
loop_
_entity.id
_entity.type
_entity.pdbx_description
1 polymer ?
#
loop_
_entity_poly.entity_id
_entity_poly.type
_entity_poly.pdbx_seq_one_letter_code
_entity_poly.pdbx_strand_id
1 'polypeptide(L)'
;MNLKQKIKTAIAILLVGAFLTVSYEAFHWFTHVYEDNARIRTDITNISAQVDGKIESVMVEEGVAVKKGQLLLILHHEDIKLNIRSLQTDLSLERAKRAGLEAEKAVFKTDLASKIKTQQVKIRS
;
A
#
# COMPACT_ATOMS: atom_id res chain seq x y z
N MET A 1 57.43 53.21 -44.25
CA MET A 1 57.13 52.14 -43.28
C MET A 1 57.38 50.80 -43.96
N ASN A 2 58.42 50.07 -43.54
CA ASN A 2 58.99 48.92 -44.27
C ASN A 2 57.98 47.76 -44.41
N LEU A 3 57.81 47.24 -45.63
CA LEU A 3 56.82 46.19 -45.97
C LEU A 3 56.94 44.93 -45.10
N LYS A 4 58.18 44.53 -44.77
CA LYS A 4 58.46 43.41 -43.86
C LYS A 4 57.90 43.63 -42.44
N GLN A 5 57.83 44.87 -41.99
CA GLN A 5 57.32 45.24 -40.65
C GLN A 5 55.79 45.17 -40.61
N LYS A 6 55.11 45.58 -41.69
CA LYS A 6 53.64 45.43 -41.84
C LYS A 6 53.21 43.96 -41.85
N ILE A 7 53.97 43.09 -42.52
CA ILE A 7 53.70 41.64 -42.56
C ILE A 7 53.87 41.04 -41.16
N LYS A 8 54.96 41.39 -40.44
CA LYS A 8 55.17 40.94 -39.06
C LYS A 8 54.05 41.39 -38.11
N THR A 9 53.59 42.63 -38.21
CA THR A 9 52.47 43.13 -37.39
C THR A 9 51.15 42.45 -37.73
N ALA A 10 50.89 42.17 -39.02
CA ALA A 10 49.69 41.44 -39.43
C ALA A 10 49.67 40.00 -38.90
N ILE A 11 50.81 39.30 -38.96
CA ILE A 11 50.95 37.95 -38.39
C ILE A 11 50.78 37.97 -36.87
N ALA A 12 51.34 38.97 -36.19
CA ALA A 12 51.19 39.12 -34.75
C ALA A 12 49.73 39.33 -34.34
N ILE A 13 48.99 40.18 -35.06
CA ILE A 13 47.55 40.41 -34.80
C ILE A 13 46.73 39.13 -35.02
N LEU A 14 47.04 38.37 -36.08
CA LEU A 14 46.35 37.13 -36.39
C LEU A 14 46.60 36.06 -35.32
N LEU A 15 47.84 35.95 -34.82
CA LEU A 15 48.19 35.04 -33.73
C LEU A 15 47.49 35.41 -32.42
N VAL A 16 47.42 36.71 -32.09
CA VAL A 16 46.70 37.18 -30.89
C VAL A 16 45.20 36.93 -31.01
N GLY A 17 44.61 37.18 -32.18
CA GLY A 17 43.19 36.90 -32.44
C GLY A 17 42.87 35.41 -32.29
N ALA A 18 43.68 34.54 -32.89
CA ALA A 18 43.52 33.09 -32.76
C ALA A 18 43.69 32.60 -31.31
N PHE A 19 44.63 33.19 -30.57
CA PHE A 19 44.84 32.85 -29.16
C PHE A 19 43.63 33.23 -28.29
N LEU A 20 43.03 34.40 -28.54
CA LEU A 20 41.85 34.86 -27.80
C LEU A 20 40.63 33.97 -28.06
N THR A 21 40.39 33.58 -29.32
CA THR A 21 39.27 32.70 -29.66
C THR A 21 39.43 31.31 -29.05
N VAL A 22 40.62 30.72 -29.13
CA VAL A 22 40.90 29.40 -28.55
C VAL A 22 40.80 29.44 -27.01
N SER A 23 41.29 30.51 -26.38
CA SER A 23 41.21 30.66 -24.93
C SER A 23 39.77 30.80 -24.44
N TYR A 24 38.94 31.55 -25.18
CA TYR A 24 37.52 31.71 -24.87
C TYR A 24 36.75 30.39 -25.02
N GLU A 25 36.98 29.65 -26.12
CA GLU A 25 36.33 28.36 -26.38
C GLU A 25 36.73 27.31 -25.33
N ALA A 26 38.02 27.25 -24.99
CA ALA A 26 38.54 26.34 -23.96
C ALA A 26 37.96 26.65 -22.58
N PHE A 27 37.84 27.94 -22.23
CA PHE A 27 37.20 28.35 -20.98
C PHE A 27 35.71 28.00 -20.97
N HIS A 28 35.02 28.13 -22.10
CA HIS A 28 33.61 27.77 -22.23
C HIS A 28 33.39 26.26 -22.05
N TRP A 29 34.26 25.41 -22.62
CA TRP A 29 34.21 23.96 -22.42
C TRP A 29 34.55 23.53 -21.00
N PHE A 30 35.49 24.22 -20.32
CA PHE A 30 35.83 23.91 -18.93
C PHE A 30 34.75 24.33 -17.93
N THR A 31 33.96 25.36 -18.23
CA THR A 31 32.98 25.93 -17.30
C THR A 31 31.57 25.37 -17.48
N HIS A 32 31.23 24.83 -18.65
CA HIS A 32 29.90 24.26 -18.92
C HIS A 32 29.97 22.73 -18.97
N VAL A 33 29.76 22.12 -17.80
CA VAL A 33 29.52 20.68 -17.70
C VAL A 33 28.04 20.43 -18.00
N TYR A 34 27.76 19.87 -19.17
CA TYR A 34 26.42 19.41 -19.54
C TYR A 34 26.21 18.01 -18.94
N GLU A 35 25.52 17.94 -17.80
CA GLU A 35 25.03 16.69 -17.21
C GLU A 35 23.60 16.44 -17.72
N ASP A 36 23.48 15.58 -18.73
CA ASP A 36 22.20 15.21 -19.36
C ASP A 36 21.53 14.00 -18.67
N ASN A 37 22.13 13.48 -17.58
CA ASN A 37 21.73 12.22 -16.96
C ASN A 37 20.77 12.42 -15.77
N ALA A 38 19.63 13.08 -16.02
CA ALA A 38 18.54 13.08 -15.06
C ALA A 38 17.78 11.73 -15.12
N ARG A 39 18.12 10.80 -14.21
CA ARG A 39 17.34 9.57 -14.04
C ARG A 39 16.19 9.82 -13.06
N ILE A 40 14.97 9.61 -13.52
CA ILE A 40 13.79 9.65 -12.65
C ILE A 40 13.77 8.35 -11.83
N ARG A 41 14.01 8.46 -10.52
CA ARG A 41 13.72 7.37 -9.57
C ARG A 41 12.24 7.44 -9.21
N THR A 42 11.48 6.46 -9.67
CA THR A 42 10.08 6.27 -9.28
C THR A 42 9.99 5.03 -8.41
N ASP A 43 9.44 5.17 -7.22
CA ASP A 43 9.14 4.02 -6.36
C ASP A 43 7.79 3.43 -6.81
N ILE A 44 7.83 2.24 -7.41
CA ILE A 44 6.62 1.53 -7.87
C ILE A 44 6.18 0.58 -6.75
N THR A 45 4.92 0.70 -6.33
CA THR A 45 4.30 -0.23 -5.38
C THR A 45 3.15 -0.95 -6.07
N ASN A 46 3.24 -2.27 -6.14
CA ASN A 46 2.14 -3.09 -6.65
C ASN A 46 1.06 -3.25 -5.57
N ILE A 47 -0.19 -3.00 -5.96
CA ILE A 47 -1.37 -3.22 -5.12
C ILE A 47 -2.06 -4.49 -5.61
N SER A 48 -2.31 -5.43 -4.70
CA SER A 48 -3.03 -6.68 -4.98
C SER A 48 -4.22 -6.85 -4.05
N ALA A 49 -5.20 -7.65 -4.49
CA ALA A 49 -6.30 -8.08 -3.63
C ALA A 49 -5.78 -9.01 -2.53
N GLN A 50 -6.33 -8.88 -1.32
CA GLN A 50 -5.99 -9.76 -0.19
C GLN A 50 -6.70 -11.11 -0.27
N VAL A 51 -7.80 -11.18 -1.02
CA VAL A 51 -8.64 -12.37 -1.17
C VAL A 51 -8.79 -12.71 -2.65
N ASP A 52 -8.80 -14.00 -2.94
CA ASP A 52 -9.10 -14.50 -4.28
C ASP A 52 -10.59 -14.27 -4.56
N GLY A 53 -10.89 -13.72 -5.74
CA GLY A 53 -12.26 -13.40 -6.12
C GLY A 53 -12.36 -12.96 -7.57
N LYS A 54 -13.57 -13.06 -8.13
CA LYS A 54 -13.86 -12.55 -9.47
C LYS A 54 -14.02 -11.04 -9.41
N ILE A 55 -13.44 -10.32 -10.37
CA ILE A 55 -13.62 -8.86 -10.48
C ILE A 55 -15.07 -8.59 -10.91
N GLU A 56 -15.77 -7.76 -10.13
CA GLU A 56 -17.13 -7.30 -10.44
C GLU A 56 -17.09 -6.02 -11.27
N SER A 57 -16.28 -5.04 -10.82
CA SER A 57 -16.12 -3.77 -11.53
C SER A 57 -14.78 -3.12 -11.20
N VAL A 58 -14.20 -2.41 -12.18
CA VAL A 58 -13.00 -1.58 -12.00
C VAL A 58 -13.45 -0.11 -11.97
N MET A 59 -13.03 0.63 -10.95
CA MET A 59 -13.49 2.01 -10.68
C MET A 59 -12.46 3.08 -11.03
N VAL A 60 -11.31 2.68 -11.59
CA VAL A 60 -10.22 3.59 -11.97
C VAL A 60 -9.70 3.25 -13.36
N GLU A 61 -9.36 4.28 -14.11
CA GLU A 61 -8.70 4.17 -15.41
C GLU A 61 -7.17 4.28 -15.26
N GLU A 62 -6.45 3.74 -16.24
CA GLU A 62 -4.99 3.78 -16.26
C GLU A 62 -4.48 5.23 -16.36
N GLY A 63 -3.44 5.56 -15.58
CA GLY A 63 -2.81 6.89 -15.59
C GLY A 63 -3.49 7.94 -14.71
N VAL A 64 -4.60 7.60 -14.04
CA VAL A 64 -5.29 8.51 -13.12
C VAL A 64 -4.60 8.55 -11.75
N ALA A 65 -4.44 9.74 -11.18
CA ALA A 65 -3.94 9.93 -9.83
C ALA A 65 -4.98 9.47 -8.79
N VAL A 66 -4.58 8.56 -7.90
CA VAL A 66 -5.46 8.00 -6.85
C VAL A 66 -5.03 8.45 -5.45
N LYS A 67 -5.99 8.54 -4.53
CA LYS A 67 -5.75 8.91 -3.12
C LYS A 67 -5.75 7.68 -2.22
N LYS A 68 -5.09 7.77 -1.06
CA LYS A 68 -5.11 6.72 -0.05
C LYS A 68 -6.56 6.45 0.39
N GLY A 69 -6.95 5.17 0.36
CA GLY A 69 -8.30 4.73 0.73
C GLY A 69 -9.34 4.86 -0.38
N GLN A 70 -8.94 5.30 -1.58
CA GLN A 70 -9.82 5.32 -2.74
C GLN A 70 -10.13 3.88 -3.19
N LEU A 71 -11.40 3.64 -3.54
CA LEU A 71 -11.83 2.38 -4.11
C LEU A 71 -11.29 2.24 -5.54
N LEU A 72 -10.52 1.18 -5.78
CA LEU A 72 -9.91 0.91 -7.09
C LEU A 72 -10.71 -0.16 -7.85
N LEU A 73 -11.12 -1.23 -7.15
CA LEU A 73 -11.83 -2.36 -7.73
C LEU A 73 -12.83 -2.93 -6.73
N ILE A 74 -13.89 -3.55 -7.24
CA ILE A 74 -14.87 -4.30 -6.45
C ILE A 74 -14.76 -5.77 -6.86
N LEU A 75 -14.63 -6.65 -5.87
CA LEU A 75 -14.68 -8.09 -6.06
C LEU A 75 -16.09 -8.60 -5.79
N HIS A 76 -16.49 -9.60 -6.56
CA HIS A 76 -17.75 -10.29 -6.37
C HIS A 76 -17.74 -11.04 -5.04
N HIS A 77 -18.69 -10.73 -4.17
CA HIS A 77 -18.65 -11.08 -2.74
C HIS A 77 -19.92 -11.78 -2.25
N GLU A 78 -20.80 -12.23 -3.15
CA GLU A 78 -22.05 -12.91 -2.78
C GLU A 78 -21.79 -14.22 -2.03
N ASP A 79 -20.88 -15.06 -2.54
CA ASP A 79 -20.52 -16.33 -1.90
C ASP A 79 -19.90 -16.11 -0.51
N ILE A 80 -19.03 -15.10 -0.38
CA ILE A 80 -18.41 -14.72 0.89
C ILE A 80 -19.50 -14.28 1.88
N LYS A 81 -20.46 -13.46 1.43
CA LYS A 81 -21.57 -12.98 2.25
C LYS A 81 -22.49 -14.11 2.70
N LEU A 82 -22.76 -15.07 1.83
CA LEU A 82 -23.53 -16.27 2.17
C LEU A 82 -22.80 -17.11 3.22
N ASN A 83 -21.49 -17.31 3.07
CA ASN A 83 -20.69 -18.06 4.02
C ASN A 83 -20.59 -17.36 5.40
N ILE A 84 -20.47 -16.03 5.42
CA ILE A 84 -20.52 -15.27 6.68
C ILE A 84 -21.89 -15.47 7.35
N ARG A 85 -22.97 -15.46 6.58
CA ARG A 85 -24.32 -15.62 7.10
C ARG A 85 -24.58 -17.03 7.64
N SER A 86 -24.08 -18.07 6.99
CA SER A 86 -24.18 -19.45 7.50
C SER A 86 -23.45 -19.58 8.83
N LEU A 87 -22.20 -19.10 8.92
CA LEU A 87 -21.42 -19.13 10.15
C LEU A 87 -22.07 -18.35 11.31
N GLN A 88 -22.68 -17.20 11.01
CA GLN A 88 -23.45 -16.44 12.01
C GLN A 88 -24.69 -17.21 12.49
N THR A 89 -25.35 -17.93 11.59
CA THR A 89 -26.51 -18.76 11.92
C THR A 89 -26.09 -19.93 12.82
N ASP A 90 -25.01 -20.62 12.49
CA ASP A 90 -24.46 -21.72 13.30
C ASP A 90 -24.05 -21.24 14.70
N LEU A 91 -23.41 -20.07 14.78
CA LEU A 91 -23.06 -19.46 16.05
C LEU A 91 -24.30 -19.15 16.90
N SER A 92 -25.38 -18.67 16.28
CA SER A 92 -26.64 -18.40 16.97
C SER A 92 -27.30 -19.67 17.50
N LEU A 93 -27.25 -20.76 16.72
CA LEU A 93 -27.78 -22.06 17.09
C LEU A 93 -27.03 -22.64 18.29
N GLU A 94 -25.70 -22.60 18.28
CA GLU A 94 -24.89 -23.09 19.40
C GLU A 94 -25.09 -22.27 20.68
N ARG A 95 -25.27 -20.95 20.56
CA ARG A 95 -25.65 -20.11 21.70
C ARG A 95 -27.01 -20.50 22.27
N ALA A 96 -27.99 -20.76 21.43
CA ALA A 96 -29.31 -21.21 21.86
C ALA A 96 -29.25 -22.57 22.56
N LYS A 97 -28.49 -23.53 22.01
CA LYS A 97 -28.24 -24.84 22.65
C LYS A 97 -27.59 -24.69 24.01
N ARG A 98 -26.54 -23.86 24.13
CA ARG A 98 -25.87 -23.57 25.41
C ARG A 98 -26.84 -22.99 26.44
N ALA A 99 -27.65 -22.01 26.05
CA ALA A 99 -28.65 -21.43 26.95
C ALA A 99 -29.67 -22.47 27.42
N GLY A 100 -30.11 -23.37 26.53
CA GLY A 100 -30.98 -24.49 26.89
C GLY A 100 -30.34 -25.45 27.91
N LEU A 101 -29.10 -25.87 27.66
CA LEU A 101 -28.35 -26.74 28.58
C LEU A 101 -28.08 -26.08 29.93
N GLU A 102 -27.83 -24.76 29.96
CA GLU A 102 -27.66 -24.01 31.20
C GLU A 102 -28.96 -23.95 32.00
N ALA A 103 -30.10 -23.74 31.34
CA ALA A 103 -31.41 -23.77 31.97
C ALA A 103 -31.73 -25.16 32.55
N GLU A 104 -31.48 -26.23 31.79
CA GLU A 104 -31.66 -27.61 32.25
C GLU A 104 -30.77 -27.92 33.47
N LYS A 105 -29.50 -27.52 33.41
CA LYS A 105 -28.56 -27.67 34.52
C LYS A 105 -29.02 -26.90 35.77
N ALA A 106 -29.63 -25.72 35.61
CA ALA A 106 -30.17 -24.95 36.72
C ALA A 106 -31.35 -25.68 37.39
N VAL A 107 -32.31 -26.17 36.59
CA VAL A 107 -33.44 -26.97 37.08
C VAL A 107 -32.94 -28.22 37.82
N PHE A 108 -32.01 -28.97 37.22
CA PHE A 108 -31.45 -30.18 37.83
C PHE A 108 -30.80 -29.91 39.19
N LYS A 109 -30.03 -28.81 39.33
CA LYS A 109 -29.45 -28.40 40.61
C LYS A 109 -30.52 -28.10 41.67
N THR A 110 -31.61 -27.43 41.28
CA THR A 110 -32.70 -27.12 42.22
C THR A 110 -33.44 -28.38 42.68
N ASP A 111 -33.62 -29.37 41.81
CA ASP A 111 -34.21 -30.66 42.16
C ASP A 111 -33.32 -31.46 43.11
N LEU A 112 -32.00 -31.53 42.84
CA LEU A 112 -31.03 -32.16 43.73
C LEU A 112 -31.04 -31.55 45.14
N ALA A 113 -31.06 -30.23 45.26
CA ALA A 113 -31.11 -29.53 46.54
C ALA A 113 -32.39 -29.88 47.33
N SER A 114 -33.54 -29.97 46.64
CA SER A 114 -34.83 -30.32 47.24
C SER A 114 -34.85 -31.76 47.76
N LYS A 115 -34.27 -32.70 47.01
CA LYS A 115 -34.13 -34.11 47.43
C LYS A 115 -33.21 -34.27 48.64
N ILE A 116 -32.06 -33.59 48.66
CA ILE A 116 -31.13 -33.62 49.81
C ILE A 116 -31.80 -33.10 51.07
N LYS A 117 -32.52 -31.97 50.99
CA LYS A 117 -33.25 -31.39 52.12
C LYS A 117 -34.31 -32.35 52.67
N THR A 118 -35.01 -33.06 51.79
CA THR A 118 -36.02 -34.06 52.17
C THR A 118 -35.40 -35.26 52.90
N GLN A 119 -34.25 -35.76 52.42
CA GLN A 119 -33.56 -36.88 53.08
C GLN A 119 -32.95 -36.49 54.44
N GLN A 120 -32.43 -35.28 54.57
CA GLN A 120 -31.88 -34.80 55.85
C GLN A 120 -32.93 -34.67 56.95
N VAL A 121 -34.17 -34.25 56.62
CA VAL A 121 -35.26 -34.21 57.59
C VAL A 121 -35.61 -35.62 58.09
N LYS A 122 -35.58 -36.62 57.19
CA LYS A 122 -35.90 -38.02 57.51
C LYS A 122 -34.86 -38.72 58.40
N ILE A 123 -33.61 -38.27 58.40
CA ILE A 123 -32.52 -38.84 59.22
C ILE A 123 -32.52 -38.25 60.64
N ARG A 124 -33.08 -37.04 60.81
CA ARG A 124 -33.06 -36.30 62.09
C ARG A 124 -34.30 -36.56 62.97
N SER A 125 -35.31 -37.26 62.46
CA SER A 125 -36.47 -37.75 63.22
C SER A 125 -36.30 -39.21 63.60
#